data_AF-A0A6N2LYC2-F1
#
_entry.id   AF-A0A6N2LYC2-F1
#
_cell.length_a   1.000
_cell.length_b   1.000
_cell.length_c   1.000
_cell.angle_alpha   90.00
_cell.angle_beta   90.00
_cell.angle_gamma   90.00
#
_symmetry.space_group_name_H-M   'P 1'
#
loop_
_entity.id
_entity.type
_entity.pdbx_description
1 polymer ?
#
loop_
_entity_poly.entity_id
_entity_poly.type
_entity_poly.pdbx_seq_one_letter_code
_entity_poly.pdbx_strand_id
1 'polypeptide(L)'
;MATLTRVQSIRERVDETLKTHRNEIVALLTRIEGKGKGILQHHHIIAEFEAISEEIRNKLAGGAFSEVLRSTQQLFCLHGLLLLCAQGLVSGSTSG
;
A
#
# COMPACT_ATOMS: atom_id res chain seq x y z
N MET A 1 -7.14 -28.02 19.99
CA MET A 1 -5.98 -27.35 19.36
C MET A 1 -6.46 -26.03 18.83
N ALA A 2 -6.24 -24.93 19.56
CA ALA A 2 -6.63 -23.61 19.09
C ALA A 2 -5.65 -23.19 18.00
N THR A 3 -6.01 -23.46 16.74
CA THR A 3 -5.38 -22.79 15.61
C THR A 3 -5.71 -21.32 15.78
N LEU A 4 -4.77 -20.56 16.33
CA LEU A 4 -4.73 -19.13 16.10
C LEU A 4 -4.71 -19.00 14.58
N THR A 5 -5.87 -18.75 13.97
CA THR A 5 -5.97 -18.28 12.60
C THR A 5 -5.21 -16.97 12.64
N ARG A 6 -3.89 -17.05 12.48
CA ARG A 6 -2.97 -15.94 12.55
C ARG A 6 -3.53 -14.97 11.54
N VAL A 7 -4.16 -13.91 12.03
CA VAL A 7 -4.62 -12.82 11.18
C VAL A 7 -3.37 -12.44 10.42
N GLN A 8 -3.31 -12.80 9.13
CA GLN A 8 -2.14 -12.54 8.32
C GLN A 8 -1.90 -11.06 8.50
N SER A 9 -0.76 -10.74 9.12
CA SER A 9 -0.45 -9.35 9.43
C SER A 9 -0.54 -8.60 8.11
N ILE A 10 -0.95 -7.33 8.13
CA ILE A 10 -1.04 -6.53 6.91
C ILE A 10 0.27 -6.56 6.12
N ARG A 11 1.40 -6.67 6.83
CA ARG A 11 2.71 -6.92 6.24
C ARG A 11 2.77 -8.17 5.37
N GLU A 12 2.18 -9.26 5.82
CA GLU A 12 2.16 -10.55 5.15
C GLU A 12 1.20 -10.55 3.96
N ARG A 13 0.00 -9.96 4.12
CA ARG A 13 -0.93 -9.77 3.00
C ARG A 13 -0.34 -8.87 1.91
N VAL A 14 0.38 -7.82 2.32
CA VAL A 14 1.11 -6.94 1.42
C VAL A 14 2.29 -7.68 0.77
N ASP A 15 3.05 -8.50 1.50
CA ASP A 15 4.14 -9.34 0.97
C ASP A 15 3.64 -10.34 -0.08
N GLU A 16 2.51 -11.00 0.17
CA GLU A 16 1.89 -11.92 -0.80
C GLU A 16 1.40 -11.19 -2.06
N THR A 17 0.80 -10.01 -1.90
CA THR A 17 0.39 -9.16 -3.03
C THR A 17 1.62 -8.67 -3.80
N LEU A 18 2.70 -8.29 -3.10
CA LEU A 18 3.98 -7.89 -3.66
C LEU A 18 4.66 -9.02 -4.44
N LYS A 19 4.58 -10.26 -3.97
CA LYS A 19 5.12 -11.42 -4.69
C LYS A 19 4.31 -11.73 -5.94
N THR A 20 2.99 -11.62 -5.86
CA THR A 20 2.07 -11.98 -6.95
C THR A 20 2.04 -10.92 -8.06
N HIS A 21 2.09 -9.63 -7.69
CA HIS A 21 1.97 -8.50 -8.61
C HIS A 21 3.17 -7.56 -8.53
N ARG A 22 4.38 -8.12 -8.31
CA ARG A 22 5.62 -7.37 -8.10
C ARG A 22 5.86 -6.31 -9.15
N ASN A 23 5.74 -6.69 -10.43
CA ASN A 23 6.11 -5.84 -11.55
C ASN A 23 5.22 -4.59 -11.61
N GLU A 24 3.93 -4.76 -11.34
CA GLU A 24 2.97 -3.65 -11.36
C GLU A 24 3.13 -2.75 -10.15
N ILE A 25 3.40 -3.32 -8.97
CA ILE A 25 3.64 -2.55 -7.76
C ILE A 25 4.94 -1.75 -7.87
N VAL A 26 6.00 -2.34 -8.43
CA VAL A 26 7.26 -1.62 -8.69
C VAL A 26 7.01 -0.47 -9.67
N ALA A 27 6.28 -0.70 -10.77
CA ALA A 27 5.95 0.37 -11.72
C ALA A 27 5.18 1.53 -11.06
N LEU A 28 4.26 1.20 -10.15
CA LEU A 28 3.47 2.15 -9.37
C LEU A 28 4.34 2.96 -8.40
N LEU A 29 5.20 2.29 -7.63
CA LEU A 29 6.14 2.92 -6.71
C LEU A 29 7.15 3.81 -7.45
N THR A 30 7.67 3.37 -8.60
CA THR A 30 8.58 4.17 -9.43
C THR A 30 7.91 5.43 -9.99
N ARG A 31 6.63 5.36 -10.37
CA ARG A 31 5.87 6.56 -10.78
C ARG A 31 5.69 7.54 -9.62
N ILE A 32 5.27 7.04 -8.47
CA ILE A 32 5.10 7.82 -7.25
C ILE A 32 6.43 8.46 -6.84
N GLU A 33 7.54 7.71 -6.87
CA GLU A 33 8.89 8.20 -6.59
C GLU A 33 9.31 9.27 -7.59
N GLY A 34 9.05 9.05 -8.89
CA GLY A 34 9.37 10.01 -9.95
C GLY A 34 8.61 11.33 -9.84
N LYS A 35 7.39 11.32 -9.27
CA LYS A 35 6.64 12.55 -8.97
C LYS A 35 7.01 13.17 -7.63
N GLY A 36 7.53 12.38 -6.69
CA GLY A 36 7.83 12.80 -5.33
C GLY A 36 9.18 13.46 -5.13
N LYS A 37 9.25 14.76 -5.39
CA LYS A 37 10.29 15.62 -4.80
C LYS A 37 9.93 16.00 -3.37
N GLY A 38 10.09 15.08 -2.42
CA GLY A 38 9.98 15.33 -0.98
C GLY A 38 8.73 14.74 -0.33
N ILE A 39 7.61 15.44 -0.41
CA ILE A 39 6.37 15.10 0.32
C ILE A 39 5.19 15.04 -0.65
N LEU A 40 4.57 13.86 -0.79
CA LEU A 40 3.31 13.70 -1.50
C LEU A 40 2.13 13.68 -0.52
N GLN A 41 1.15 14.53 -0.79
CA GLN A 41 -0.13 14.51 -0.08
C GLN A 41 -1.03 13.38 -0.59
N HIS A 42 -1.95 12.91 0.25
CA HIS A 42 -2.94 11.88 -0.05
C HIS A 42 -3.56 12.01 -1.45
N HIS A 43 -4.03 13.20 -1.81
CA HIS A 43 -4.67 13.45 -3.11
C HIS A 43 -3.77 13.06 -4.29
N HIS A 44 -2.46 13.29 -4.17
CA HIS A 44 -1.48 12.98 -5.20
C HIS A 44 -1.22 11.49 -5.27
N ILE A 45 -1.17 10.81 -4.12
CA ILE A 45 -1.01 9.35 -4.03
C ILE A 45 -2.21 8.65 -4.69
N ILE A 46 -3.43 9.12 -4.39
CA ILE A 46 -4.65 8.60 -5.02
C ILE A 46 -4.68 8.92 -6.51
N ALA A 47 -4.30 10.13 -6.93
CA ALA A 47 -4.21 10.47 -8.35
C ALA A 47 -3.23 9.58 -9.10
N GLU A 48 -2.06 9.28 -8.53
CA GLU A 48 -1.12 8.32 -9.12
C GLU A 48 -1.69 6.91 -9.16
N PHE A 49 -2.45 6.53 -8.13
CA PHE A 49 -3.14 5.23 -8.10
C PHE A 49 -4.28 5.13 -9.12
N GLU A 50 -4.95 6.23 -9.42
CA GLU A 50 -6.03 6.29 -10.42
C GLU A 50 -5.49 6.43 -11.84
N ALA A 51 -4.30 7.04 -12.00
CA ALA A 51 -3.59 7.18 -13.27
C ALA A 51 -2.89 5.89 -13.74
N ILE A 52 -2.94 4.81 -12.96
CA ILE A 52 -2.50 3.49 -13.39
C ILE A 52 -3.55 2.89 -14.31
N SER A 53 -3.12 2.00 -15.21
CA SER A 53 -4.04 1.26 -16.07
C SER A 53 -5.08 0.49 -15.24
N GLU A 54 -6.35 0.52 -15.67
CA GLU A 54 -7.46 -0.13 -14.97
C GLU A 54 -7.22 -1.62 -14.72
N GLU A 55 -6.48 -2.30 -15.60
CA GLU A 55 -6.09 -3.69 -15.40
C GLU A 55 -5.25 -3.90 -14.13
N ILE A 56 -4.23 -3.06 -13.94
CA ILE A 56 -3.36 -3.07 -12.76
C ILE A 56 -4.17 -2.69 -11.53
N ARG A 57 -5.02 -1.66 -11.67
CA ARG A 57 -5.89 -1.22 -10.58
C ARG A 57 -6.84 -2.32 -10.15
N ASN A 58 -7.42 -3.07 -11.09
CA ASN A 58 -8.33 -4.19 -10.80
C ASN A 58 -7.60 -5.35 -10.12
N LYS A 59 -6.40 -5.69 -10.61
CA LYS A 59 -5.49 -6.69 -9.99
C LYS A 59 -5.10 -6.31 -8.56
N LEU A 60 -4.83 -5.03 -8.32
CA LEU A 60 -4.42 -4.52 -7.00
C LEU A 60 -5.59 -4.19 -6.08
N ALA A 61 -6.76 -3.84 -6.62
CA ALA A 61 -7.95 -3.40 -5.87
C ALA A 61 -8.52 -4.48 -4.94
N GLY A 62 -8.27 -5.75 -5.25
CA GLY A 62 -8.60 -6.87 -4.35
C GLY A 62 -7.56 -7.15 -3.27
N GLY A 63 -6.41 -6.46 -3.29
CA GLY A 63 -5.26 -6.74 -2.44
C GLY A 63 -5.14 -5.82 -1.22
N ALA A 64 -4.46 -6.30 -0.18
CA ALA A 64 -4.17 -5.48 1.01
C ALA A 64 -3.31 -4.25 0.69
N PHE A 65 -2.55 -4.29 -0.41
CA PHE A 65 -1.71 -3.17 -0.86
C PHE A 65 -2.54 -1.95 -1.28
N SER A 66 -3.65 -2.12 -2.01
CA SER A 66 -4.50 -0.97 -2.39
C SER A 66 -5.18 -0.34 -1.19
N GLU A 67 -5.54 -1.15 -0.19
CA GLU A 67 -6.14 -0.66 1.05
C GLU A 67 -5.14 0.17 1.86
N VAL A 68 -3.88 -0.29 1.95
CA VAL A 68 -2.79 0.48 2.58
C VAL A 68 -2.53 1.78 1.83
N LEU A 69 -2.45 1.74 0.49
CA LEU A 69 -2.31 2.95 -0.34
C LEU A 69 -3.48 3.93 -0.14
N ARG A 70 -4.73 3.44 -0.12
CA ARG A 70 -5.90 4.28 0.12
C ARG A 70 -5.96 4.84 1.54
N SER A 71 -5.41 4.14 2.53
CA SER A 71 -5.31 4.66 3.89
C SER A 71 -4.09 5.58 4.09
N THR A 72 -3.19 5.67 3.12
CA THR A 72 -1.96 6.47 3.19
C THR A 72 -2.25 7.96 3.07
N GLN A 73 -2.12 8.71 4.15
CA GLN A 73 -2.29 10.17 4.17
C GLN A 73 -1.12 10.93 3.57
N GLN A 74 0.09 10.46 3.85
CA GLN A 74 1.31 11.16 3.47
C GLN A 74 2.33 10.15 3.01
N LEU A 75 3.04 10.51 1.95
CA LEU A 75 4.17 9.76 1.44
C LEU A 75 5.40 10.65 1.47
N PHE A 76 6.46 10.14 2.08
CA PHE A 76 7.77 10.78 2.06
C PHE A 76 8.72 9.98 1.18
N CYS A 77 9.36 10.66 0.24
CA CYS A 77 10.45 10.10 -0.56
C CYS A 77 11.78 10.62 0.01
N LEU A 78 12.46 9.79 0.80
CA LEU A 78 13.73 10.11 1.45
C LEU A 78 14.80 9.15 0.94
N HIS A 79 15.78 9.66 0.17
CA HIS A 79 17.01 8.94 -0.20
C HIS A 79 16.79 7.49 -0.68
N GLY A 80 15.82 7.28 -1.58
CA GLY A 80 15.48 5.96 -2.13
C GLY A 80 14.52 5.10 -1.27
N LEU A 81 14.01 5.65 -0.15
CA LEU A 81 12.98 5.02 0.68
C LEU A 81 11.65 5.76 0.53
N LEU A 82 10.59 4.97 0.31
CA LEU A 82 9.20 5.42 0.29
C LEU A 82 8.56 5.14 1.66
N LEU A 83 8.35 6.20 2.44
CA LEU A 83 7.67 6.11 3.73
C LEU A 83 6.18 6.43 3.54
N LEU A 84 5.31 5.43 3.65
CA LEU A 84 3.86 5.60 3.61
C LEU A 84 3.33 5.74 5.05
N CYS A 85 2.70 6.87 5.35
CA CYS A 85 1.98 7.08 6.60
C CYS A 85 0.49 6.78 6.38
N ALA A 86 0.05 5.58 6.76
CA ALA A 86 -1.37 5.20 6.73
C ALA A 86 -2.04 5.47 8.08
N GLN A 87 -3.21 6.11 8.07
CA GLN A 87 -3.97 6.31 9.29
C GLN A 87 -4.64 5.01 9.72
N GLY A 88 -4.30 4.58 10.94
CA GLY A 88 -5.06 3.60 11.68
C GLY A 88 -5.29 2.29 10.95
N LEU A 89 -4.22 1.52 10.73
CA LEU A 89 -4.41 0.08 10.83
C LEU A 89 -4.48 -0.29 12.31
N VAL A 90 -5.59 0.09 12.96
CA VAL A 90 -5.84 -0.35 14.33
C VAL A 90 -5.98 -1.87 14.26
N SER A 91 -4.92 -2.57 14.64
CA SER A 91 -5.02 -3.96 15.07
C SER A 91 -5.83 -3.91 16.35
N GLY A 92 -7.16 -3.81 16.22
CA GLY A 92 -8.11 -3.88 17.31
C GLY A 92 -8.13 -5.30 17.86
N SER A 93 -7.07 -5.67 18.60
CA SER A 93 -7.19 -6.64 19.68
C SER A 93 -7.80 -5.90 20.87
N THR A 94 -9.11 -5.71 20.85
CA THR A 94 -9.84 -5.38 22.07
C THR A 94 -10.46 -6.67 22.57
N SER A 95 -9.69 -7.37 23.38
CA SER A 95 -10.22 -8.36 24.31
C SER A 95 -11.01 -7.59 25.36
N GLY A 96 -12.28 -7.94 25.53
CA GLY A 96 -13.19 -7.40 26.54
C GLY A 96 -14.50 -8.16 26.50
#